data_AF-A0A816DAZ6-F1
#
_entry.id   AF-A0A816DAZ6-F1
#
_cell.length_a   1.000
_cell.length_b   1.000
_cell.length_c   1.000
_cell.angle_alpha   90.00
_cell.angle_beta   90.00
_cell.angle_gamma   90.00
#
_symmetry.space_group_name_H-M   'P 1'
#
loop_
_entity.id
_entity.type
_entity.pdbx_description
1 polymer ?
#
loop_
_entity_poly.entity_id
_entity_poly.type
_entity_poly.pdbx_seq_one_letter_code
_entity_poly.pdbx_strand_id
1 'polypeptide(L)'
;MRAAIMFNWGVYIVMLQLITSKFIRFLPVLLIAICGFGFTYWMLLQNQAVYGTPIEALLRTSLMLFDLGYEDRLYKPDEGGVGYYKLVYVVFMLTAIAFSIFVINLLIGLAVGEIPSLMTQVLYFLVHVSRMEFRGLLLNHI
;
A
#
# COMPACT_ATOMS: atom_id res chain seq x y z
N MET A 1 -30.57 -9.79 -18.64
CA MET A 1 -30.36 -8.71 -17.66
C MET A 1 -29.54 -9.14 -16.42
N ARG A 2 -29.87 -10.25 -15.74
CA ARG A 2 -29.10 -10.74 -14.57
C ARG A 2 -27.64 -11.15 -14.87
N ALA A 3 -27.36 -11.72 -16.04
CA ALA A 3 -26.00 -12.13 -16.42
C ALA A 3 -25.03 -10.95 -16.62
N ALA A 4 -25.52 -9.81 -17.13
CA ALA A 4 -24.71 -8.61 -17.35
C ALA A 4 -24.27 -7.94 -16.02
N ILE A 5 -25.12 -7.99 -14.99
CA ILE A 5 -24.80 -7.47 -13.66
C ILE A 5 -23.71 -8.34 -13.01
N MET A 6 -23.82 -9.67 -13.13
CA MET A 6 -22.80 -10.60 -12.60
C MET A 6 -21.43 -10.39 -13.25
N PHE A 7 -21.40 -10.06 -14.55
CA PHE A 7 -20.16 -9.78 -15.28
C PHE A 7 -19.49 -8.47 -14.82
N ASN A 8 -20.25 -7.40 -14.63
CA ASN A 8 -19.71 -6.11 -14.19
C ASN A 8 -19.08 -6.20 -12.80
N TRP A 9 -19.77 -6.78 -11.82
CA TRP A 9 -19.23 -6.93 -10.46
C TRP A 9 -18.09 -7.96 -10.40
N GLY A 10 -18.15 -9.02 -11.21
CA GLY A 10 -17.12 -10.05 -11.27
C GLY A 10 -15.76 -9.49 -11.65
N VAL A 11 -15.68 -8.61 -12.64
CA VAL A 11 -14.42 -7.98 -13.06
C VAL A 11 -13.83 -7.12 -11.94
N TYR A 12 -14.65 -6.31 -11.24
CA TYR A 12 -14.16 -5.50 -10.11
C TYR A 12 -13.62 -6.34 -8.96
N ILE A 13 -14.30 -7.45 -8.62
CA ILE A 13 -13.85 -8.35 -7.55
C ILE A 13 -12.51 -9.00 -7.92
N VAL A 14 -12.35 -9.42 -9.18
CA VAL A 14 -11.07 -9.98 -9.69
C VAL A 14 -9.96 -8.94 -9.65
N MET A 15 -10.23 -7.70 -10.07
CA MET A 15 -9.26 -6.59 -9.99
C MET A 15 -8.85 -6.29 -8.54
N LEU A 16 -9.81 -6.27 -7.62
CA LEU A 16 -9.54 -6.04 -6.20
C LEU A 16 -8.67 -7.16 -5.62
N GLN A 17 -9.03 -8.42 -5.86
CA GLN A 17 -8.25 -9.57 -5.40
C GLN A 17 -6.82 -9.56 -5.96
N LEU A 18 -6.65 -9.16 -7.22
CA LEU A 18 -5.34 -9.01 -7.85
C LEU A 18 -4.49 -7.96 -7.13
N ILE A 19 -5.02 -6.76 -6.93
CA ILE A 19 -4.31 -5.65 -6.25
C ILE A 19 -4.01 -6.03 -4.80
N THR A 20 -4.98 -6.58 -4.06
CA THR A 20 -4.81 -7.00 -2.67
C THR A 20 -3.76 -8.10 -2.52
N SER A 21 -3.75 -9.12 -3.39
CA SER A 21 -2.75 -10.19 -3.34
C SER A 21 -1.33 -9.65 -3.56
N LYS A 22 -1.18 -8.71 -4.49
CA LYS A 22 0.12 -8.09 -4.76
C LYS A 22 0.57 -7.16 -3.62
N PHE A 23 -0.37 -6.43 -3.02
CA PHE A 23 -0.10 -5.63 -1.83
C PHE A 23 0.40 -6.50 -0.67
N ILE A 24 -0.25 -7.64 -0.41
CA ILE A 24 0.18 -8.62 0.61
C ILE A 24 1.59 -9.16 0.32
N ARG A 25 1.95 -9.35 -0.95
CA ARG A 25 3.29 -9.80 -1.33
C ARG A 25 4.38 -8.75 -1.04
N PHE A 26 4.03 -7.47 -0.96
CA PHE A 26 4.97 -6.40 -0.65
C PHE A 26 5.05 -6.04 0.85
N LEU A 27 4.04 -6.42 1.63
CA LEU A 27 3.99 -6.23 3.08
C LEU A 27 5.30 -6.61 3.82
N PRO A 28 6.01 -7.71 3.48
CA PRO A 28 7.30 -8.02 4.11
C PRO A 28 8.37 -6.93 3.93
N VAL A 29 8.43 -6.28 2.76
CA VAL A 29 9.37 -5.19 2.49
C VAL A 29 9.04 -3.98 3.36
N LEU A 30 7.75 -3.66 3.47
CA LEU A 30 7.26 -2.59 4.34
C LEU A 30 7.59 -2.87 5.82
N LEU A 31 7.45 -4.13 6.27
CA LEU A 31 7.78 -4.53 7.64
C LEU A 31 9.27 -4.37 7.95
N ILE A 32 10.16 -4.74 7.02
CA ILE A 32 11.61 -4.53 7.21
C ILE A 32 11.92 -3.04 7.34
N ALA A 33 11.29 -2.18 6.53
CA ALA A 33 11.46 -0.74 6.62
C ALA A 33 10.96 -0.19 7.97
N ILE A 34 9.76 -0.60 8.41
CA ILE A 34 9.21 -0.23 9.73
C ILE A 34 10.14 -0.68 10.86
N CYS A 35 10.71 -1.88 10.79
CA CYS A 35 11.69 -2.35 11.76
C CYS A 35 12.95 -1.49 11.80
N GLY A 36 13.53 -1.18 10.63
CA GLY A 36 14.75 -0.36 10.55
C GLY A 36 14.56 1.04 11.13
N PHE A 37 13.50 1.74 10.71
CA PHE A 37 13.22 3.07 11.23
C PHE A 37 12.72 3.04 12.68
N GLY A 38 11.93 2.04 13.08
CA GLY A 38 11.42 1.92 14.44
C GLY A 38 12.52 1.66 15.47
N PHE A 39 13.51 0.82 15.16
CA PHE A 39 14.69 0.68 16.03
C PHE A 39 15.55 1.94 16.06
N THR A 40 15.62 2.68 14.95
CA THR A 40 16.32 3.98 14.91
C THR A 40 15.66 4.97 15.87
N TYR A 41 14.32 5.07 15.88
CA TYR A 41 13.60 5.91 16.84
C TYR A 41 13.71 5.41 18.27
N TRP A 42 13.68 4.10 18.50
CA TRP A 42 13.91 3.54 19.83
C TRP A 42 15.26 3.99 20.39
N MET A 43 16.36 3.88 19.62
CA MET A 43 17.67 4.33 20.10
C MET A 43 17.74 5.85 20.33
N LEU A 44 17.07 6.65 19.50
CA LEU A 44 17.12 8.11 19.57
C LEU A 44 16.22 8.71 20.66
N LEU A 45 15.10 8.05 20.95
CA LEU A 45 14.02 8.56 21.78
C LEU A 45 13.71 7.65 22.97
N GLN A 46 14.54 6.65 23.31
CA GLN A 46 14.33 5.75 24.46
C GLN A 46 14.07 6.47 25.79
N ASN A 47 14.55 7.71 25.94
CA ASN A 47 14.35 8.51 27.15
C ASN A 47 12.93 9.12 27.23
N GLN A 48 12.16 9.09 26.14
CA GLN A 48 10.77 9.53 26.10
C GLN A 48 9.86 8.37 26.47
N ALA A 49 8.87 8.60 27.33
CA ALA A 49 7.89 7.58 27.73
C ALA A 49 7.15 6.95 26.53
N VAL A 50 7.07 7.68 25.42
CA VAL A 50 6.41 7.29 24.17
C VAL A 50 7.18 6.21 23.39
N TYR A 51 8.49 6.07 23.62
CA TYR A 51 9.38 5.13 22.93
C TYR A 51 10.15 4.24 23.94
N GLY A 52 9.60 4.04 25.14
CA GLY A 52 10.28 3.33 26.22
C GLY A 52 10.57 1.87 25.88
N THR A 53 9.71 1.23 25.09
CA THR A 53 9.92 -0.14 24.61
C THR A 53 10.13 -0.22 23.09
N PRO A 54 10.88 -1.22 22.60
CA PRO A 54 11.07 -1.43 21.15
C PRO A 54 9.74 -1.65 20.42
N ILE A 55 8.77 -2.31 21.07
CA ILE A 55 7.44 -2.59 20.50
C ILE A 55 6.66 -1.29 20.34
N GLU A 56 6.68 -0.39 21.32
CA GLU A 56 6.05 0.92 21.23
C GLU A 56 6.67 1.75 20.10
N ALA A 57 7.99 1.72 19.95
CA ALA A 57 8.68 2.44 18.88
C ALA A 57 8.28 1.92 17.48
N LEU A 58 8.16 0.60 17.31
CA LEU A 58 7.65 -0.01 16.07
C LEU A 58 6.20 0.39 15.80
N LEU A 59 5.36 0.38 16.83
CA LEU A 59 3.95 0.76 16.71
C LEU A 59 3.79 2.25 16.39
N ARG A 60 4.62 3.13 16.96
CA ARG A 60 4.64 4.55 16.59
C ARG A 60 5.09 4.74 15.15
N THR A 61 6.12 4.03 14.72
CA THR A 61 6.65 4.11 13.36
C THR A 61 5.64 3.62 12.32
N SER A 62 4.85 2.59 12.66
CA SER A 62 3.77 2.13 11.77
C SER A 62 2.59 3.11 11.72
N LEU A 63 2.23 3.75 12.83
CA LEU A 63 1.21 4.80 12.83
C LEU A 63 1.62 6.04 12.02
N MET A 64 2.90 6.40 12.08
CA MET A 64 3.47 7.50 11.29
C MET A 64 3.32 7.30 9.78
N LEU A 65 3.19 6.05 9.30
CA LEU A 65 2.91 5.75 7.90
C LEU A 65 1.54 6.30 7.44
N PHE A 66 0.57 6.34 8.35
CA PHE A 66 -0.81 6.72 8.05
C PHE A 66 -1.17 8.13 8.51
N ASP A 67 -0.47 8.65 9.53
CA ASP A 67 -0.70 9.97 10.12
C ASP A 67 0.58 10.81 10.09
N LEU A 68 0.65 11.75 9.15
CA LEU A 68 1.75 12.71 9.03
C LEU A 68 1.65 13.88 10.04
N GLY A 69 0.51 14.04 10.72
CA GLY A 69 0.29 15.08 11.76
C GLY A 69 0.97 14.76 13.10
N TYR A 70 2.10 14.06 13.05
CA TYR A 70 2.75 13.46 14.21
C TYR A 70 3.73 14.42 14.92
N GLU A 71 3.96 15.61 14.38
CA GLU A 71 4.95 16.58 14.85
C GLU A 71 4.77 16.92 16.34
N ASP A 72 3.54 17.23 16.76
CA ASP A 72 3.21 17.58 18.16
C ASP A 72 3.37 16.40 19.14
N ARG A 73 3.46 15.17 18.61
CA ARG A 73 3.57 13.93 19.39
C ARG A 73 4.96 13.33 19.34
N LEU A 74 5.87 13.93 18.57
CA LEU A 74 7.15 13.35 18.23
C LEU A 74 8.18 13.48 19.36
N TYR A 75 8.22 14.67 19.96
CA TYR A 75 9.16 15.01 21.01
C TYR A 75 8.48 15.94 22.01
N LYS A 76 8.41 15.51 23.26
CA LYS A 76 7.99 16.37 24.37
C LYS A 76 9.22 16.89 25.10
N PRO A 77 9.52 18.20 25.02
CA PRO A 77 10.68 18.77 25.70
C PRO A 77 10.62 18.60 27.22
N ASP A 78 9.41 18.55 27.80
CA ASP A 78 9.19 18.42 29.24
C ASP A 78 9.46 17.00 29.77
N GLU A 79 9.47 15.99 28.90
CA GLU A 79 9.62 14.57 29.26
C GLU A 79 11.02 14.02 28.89
N GLY A 80 11.91 14.79 28.26
CA GLY A 80 13.15 14.29 27.66
C GLY A 80 14.44 14.97 28.17
N GLY A 81 15.30 14.20 28.85
CA GLY A 81 16.71 14.57 29.04
C GLY A 81 17.46 14.75 27.71
N VAL A 82 18.63 15.41 27.74
CA VAL A 82 19.47 15.90 26.61
C VAL A 82 19.32 15.11 25.30
N GLY A 83 18.21 15.32 24.59
CA GLY A 83 17.88 14.62 23.36
C GLY A 83 18.46 15.36 22.17
N TYR A 84 18.99 14.62 21.19
CA TYR A 84 19.45 15.17 19.92
C TYR A 84 18.26 15.60 19.06
N TYR A 85 17.49 16.61 19.51
CA TYR A 85 16.24 17.04 18.87
C TYR A 85 16.43 17.33 17.38
N LYS A 86 17.53 17.99 17.00
CA LYS A 86 17.85 18.27 15.59
C LYS A 86 17.99 16.99 14.76
N LEU A 87 18.62 15.97 15.33
CA LEU A 87 18.86 14.70 14.64
C LEU A 87 17.54 13.92 14.49
N VAL A 88 16.67 13.98 15.49
CA VAL A 88 15.33 13.38 15.45
C VAL A 88 14.49 13.97 14.31
N TYR A 89 14.46 15.30 14.15
CA TYR A 89 13.73 15.94 13.05
C TYR A 89 14.29 15.59 11.67
N VAL A 90 15.61 15.47 11.54
CA VAL A 90 16.25 15.05 10.28
C VAL A 90 15.88 13.60 9.93
N VAL A 91 15.97 12.69 10.90
CA VAL A 91 15.57 11.28 10.72
C VAL A 91 14.07 11.17 10.42
N PHE A 92 13.24 12.00 11.05
CA PHE A 92 11.82 12.11 10.78
C PHE A 92 11.53 12.50 9.33
N MET A 93 12.13 13.58 8.83
CA MET A 93 11.96 13.99 7.43
C MET A 93 12.42 12.90 6.45
N LEU A 94 13.58 12.28 6.69
CA LEU A 94 14.08 11.20 5.84
C LEU A 94 13.14 10.00 5.84
N THR A 95 12.59 9.63 6.99
CA THR A 95 11.61 8.54 7.12
C THR A 95 10.31 8.88 6.39
N ALA A 96 9.80 10.10 6.55
CA ALA A 96 8.57 10.55 5.89
C ALA A 96 8.72 10.57 4.36
N ILE A 97 9.85 11.05 3.84
CA ILE A 97 10.15 11.02 2.41
C ILE A 97 10.28 9.57 1.92
N ALA A 98 11.03 8.73 2.64
CA ALA A 98 11.20 7.33 2.28
C ALA A 98 9.86 6.60 2.20
N PHE A 99 9.01 6.74 3.23
CA PHE A 99 7.68 6.12 3.23
C PHE A 99 6.75 6.69 2.16
N SER A 100 6.79 8.00 1.90
CA SER A 100 6.02 8.60 0.81
C SER A 100 6.42 8.01 -0.55
N ILE A 101 7.73 7.89 -0.80
CA ILE A 101 8.27 7.27 -2.02
C ILE A 101 7.86 5.79 -2.07
N PHE A 102 8.01 5.04 -0.97
CA PHE A 102 7.65 3.63 -0.91
C PHE A 102 6.16 3.41 -1.19
N VAL A 103 5.27 4.14 -0.53
CA VAL A 103 3.82 3.97 -0.66
C VAL A 103 3.36 4.34 -2.07
N ILE A 104 3.79 5.49 -2.60
CA ILE A 104 3.39 5.94 -3.93
C ILE A 104 3.96 5.03 -5.01
N ASN A 105 5.26 4.72 -4.98
CA ASN A 105 5.88 3.87 -5.99
C ASN A 105 5.39 2.43 -5.92
N LEU A 106 5.06 1.94 -4.73
CA LEU A 106 4.42 0.65 -4.57
C LEU A 106 3.04 0.65 -5.23
N LEU A 107 2.16 1.57 -4.83
CA LEU A 107 0.76 1.55 -5.26
C LEU A 107 0.64 1.81 -6.76
N ILE A 108 1.42 2.76 -7.30
CA ILE A 108 1.46 3.04 -8.74
C ILE A 108 2.10 1.88 -9.50
N GLY A 109 3.23 1.35 -9.01
CA GLY A 109 3.94 0.25 -9.67
C GLY A 109 3.12 -1.03 -9.73
N LEU A 110 2.34 -1.32 -8.69
CA LEU A 110 1.40 -2.44 -8.66
C LEU A 110 0.19 -2.23 -9.58
N ALA A 111 -0.36 -1.01 -9.61
CA ALA A 111 -1.57 -0.73 -10.36
C ALA A 111 -1.32 -0.61 -11.88
N VAL A 112 -0.28 0.13 -12.29
CA VAL A 112 -0.01 0.48 -13.69
C VAL A 112 0.38 -0.73 -14.54
N GLY A 113 1.13 -1.69 -13.98
CA GLY A 113 1.56 -2.86 -14.75
C GLY A 113 0.47 -3.91 -14.98
N GLU A 114 -0.45 -4.05 -14.02
CA GLU A 114 -1.33 -5.23 -13.93
C GLU A 114 -2.77 -4.93 -14.40
N ILE A 115 -3.30 -3.74 -14.10
CA ILE A 115 -4.67 -3.35 -14.47
C ILE A 115 -4.88 -3.35 -16.00
N PRO A 116 -4.01 -2.71 -16.81
CA PRO A 116 -4.22 -2.65 -18.26
C PRO A 116 -4.10 -4.02 -18.92
N SER A 117 -3.19 -4.86 -18.42
CA SER A 117 -2.99 -6.23 -18.91
C SER A 117 -4.24 -7.08 -18.68
N LEU A 118 -4.80 -7.05 -17.46
CA LEU A 118 -6.04 -7.74 -17.14
C LEU A 118 -7.23 -7.24 -17.98
N MET A 119 -7.37 -5.91 -18.12
CA MET A 119 -8.43 -5.32 -18.95
C MET A 119 -8.34 -5.75 -20.40
N THR A 120 -7.12 -5.80 -20.95
CA THR A 120 -6.87 -6.25 -22.32
C THR A 120 -7.29 -7.71 -22.49
N GLN A 121 -6.96 -8.58 -21.54
CA GLN A 121 -7.34 -9.99 -21.56
C GLN A 121 -8.86 -10.19 -21.50
N VAL A 122 -9.56 -9.43 -20.64
CA VAL A 122 -11.03 -9.46 -20.54
C VAL A 122 -11.66 -8.98 -21.86
N LEU A 123 -11.14 -7.91 -22.46
CA LEU A 123 -11.63 -7.40 -23.74
C LEU A 123 -11.47 -8.42 -24.87
N TYR A 124 -10.30 -9.07 -24.97
CA TYR A 124 -10.08 -10.14 -25.96
C TYR A 124 -11.06 -11.30 -25.78
N PHE A 125 -11.30 -11.72 -24.52
CA PHE A 125 -12.27 -12.77 -24.22
C PHE A 125 -13.68 -12.37 -24.66
N LEU A 126 -14.13 -11.15 -24.33
CA LEU A 126 -15.45 -10.65 -24.72
C LEU A 126 -15.63 -10.58 -26.24
N VAL A 127 -14.63 -10.07 -26.97
CA VAL A 127 -14.66 -10.00 -28.45
C VAL A 127 -14.68 -11.41 -29.06
N HIS A 128 -13.98 -12.37 -28.44
CA HIS A 128 -13.98 -13.74 -28.93
C HIS A 128 -15.33 -14.44 -28.72
N VAL A 129 -15.94 -14.26 -27.54
CA VAL A 129 -17.28 -14.78 -27.23
C VAL A 129 -18.33 -14.16 -28.14
N SER A 130 -18.33 -12.83 -28.34
CA SER A 130 -19.30 -12.16 -29.23
C SER A 130 -19.15 -12.60 -30.69
N ARG A 131 -17.91 -12.87 -31.15
CA ARG A 131 -17.65 -13.41 -32.49
C ARG A 131 -18.15 -14.85 -32.64
N MET A 132 -18.08 -15.68 -31.60
CA MET A 132 -18.64 -17.05 -31.63
C MET A 132 -20.17 -17.05 -31.66
N GLU A 133 -20.82 -16.18 -30.88
CA GLU A 133 -22.28 -16.04 -30.92
C GLU A 133 -22.77 -15.57 -32.30
N PHE A 134 -22.08 -14.61 -32.91
CA PHE A 134 -22.43 -14.11 -34.24
C PHE A 134 -22.26 -15.19 -35.34
N ARG A 135 -21.21 -16.02 -35.25
CA ARG A 135 -21.03 -17.17 -36.17
C ARG A 135 -22.09 -18.26 -35.95
N GLY A 136 -22.52 -18.49 -34.71
CA GLY A 136 -23.62 -19.41 -34.41
C GLY A 136 -24.96 -18.95 -34.99
N LEU A 137 -25.23 -17.63 -34.97
CA LEU A 137 -26.45 -17.07 -35.57
C LEU A 137 -26.46 -17.13 -37.10
N LEU A 138 -25.31 -16.97 -37.76
CA LEU A 138 -25.19 -17.07 -39.22
C LEU A 138 -25.35 -18.50 -39.75
N LEU A 139 -24.95 -19.51 -38.96
CA LEU A 139 -25.04 -20.93 -39.34
C LEU A 139 -26.43 -21.54 -39.10
N ASN A 140 -27.31 -20.87 -38.35
CA ASN A 140 -28.68 -21.33 -38.09
C ASN A 140 -29.71 -20.77 -39.10
N HIS A 141 -29.25 -19.96 -40.05
CA HIS A 141 -30.05 -19.35 -41.12
C HIS A 141 -29.67 -19.84 -42.53
N ILE A 142 -28.89 -20.93 -42.61
CA ILE A 142 -28.60 -21.72 -43.82
C ILE A 142 -29.14 -23.13 -43.58
#